data_AF-A0A7L2RZ02-F1
#
_entry.id   AF-A0A7L2RZ02-F1
#
_cell.length_a   1.000
_cell.length_b   1.000
_cell.length_c   1.000
_cell.angle_alpha   90.00
_cell.angle_beta   90.00
_cell.angle_gamma   90.00
#
_symmetry.space_group_name_H-M   'P 1'
#
loop_
_entity.id
_entity.type
_entity.pdbx_description
1 polymer ?
#
loop_
_entity_poly.entity_id
_entity_poly.type
_entity_poly.pdbx_seq_one_letter_code
_entity_poly.pdbx_strand_id
1 'polypeptide(L)'
;LQNEADRTLIYITLYISECLKKLQKCNSKGQGEKEMYTLGITNFPIPGEPGFPLNAIYAKPANKQEEEVMRAYLQQLRQETGLRLCDKVFDPQSDKPSKWWICFVKRQFMNKSLSGPGQ
;
A
#
# COMPACT_ATOMS: atom_id res chain seq x y z
N LEU A 1 -15.28 -12.75 -1.14
CA LEU A 1 -14.00 -13.41 -1.48
C LEU A 1 -14.36 -14.68 -2.22
N GLN A 2 -14.16 -14.69 -3.53
CA GLN A 2 -14.39 -15.84 -4.39
C GLN A 2 -13.19 -16.80 -4.35
N ASN A 3 -11.96 -16.30 -4.15
CA ASN A 3 -10.77 -17.14 -3.99
C ASN A 3 -9.66 -16.46 -3.17
N GLU A 4 -8.54 -17.17 -2.98
CA GLU A 4 -7.37 -16.66 -2.25
C GLU A 4 -6.69 -15.45 -2.92
N ALA A 5 -6.70 -15.38 -4.26
CA ALA A 5 -6.09 -14.27 -4.99
C ALA A 5 -6.79 -12.93 -4.71
N ASP A 6 -8.08 -12.95 -4.37
CA ASP A 6 -8.81 -11.74 -3.95
C ASP A 6 -8.18 -11.11 -2.71
N ARG A 7 -7.63 -11.90 -1.79
CA ARG A 7 -6.98 -11.37 -0.58
C ARG A 7 -5.70 -10.60 -0.95
N THR A 8 -4.93 -11.10 -1.90
CA THR A 8 -3.76 -10.35 -2.41
C THR A 8 -4.20 -9.06 -3.09
N LEU A 9 -5.25 -9.12 -3.93
CA LEU A 9 -5.78 -7.95 -4.62
C LEU A 9 -6.29 -6.87 -3.65
N ILE A 10 -6.98 -7.27 -2.59
CA ILE A 10 -7.47 -6.37 -1.54
C ILE A 10 -6.31 -5.67 -0.82
N TYR A 11 -5.27 -6.42 -0.45
CA TYR A 11 -4.10 -5.84 0.20
C TYR A 11 -3.42 -4.78 -0.67
N ILE A 12 -3.20 -5.09 -1.96
CA ILE A 12 -2.61 -4.16 -2.93
C ILE A 12 -3.50 -2.92 -3.09
N THR A 13 -4.82 -3.09 -3.18
CA THR A 13 -5.78 -1.98 -3.33
C THR A 13 -5.73 -1.03 -2.12
N LEU A 14 -5.66 -1.57 -0.91
CA LEU A 14 -5.47 -0.76 0.29
C LEU A 14 -4.11 -0.05 0.26
N TYR A 15 -3.04 -0.75 -0.13
CA TYR A 15 -1.70 -0.18 -0.19
C TYR A 15 -1.58 0.95 -1.23
N ILE A 16 -2.23 0.83 -2.39
CA ILE A 16 -2.31 1.93 -3.38
C ILE A 16 -2.88 3.20 -2.73
N SER A 17 -3.88 3.06 -1.85
CA SER A 17 -4.44 4.21 -1.14
C SER A 17 -3.41 4.88 -0.22
N GLU A 18 -2.58 4.10 0.46
CA GLU A 18 -1.47 4.63 1.28
C GLU A 18 -0.40 5.33 0.43
N CYS A 19 -0.07 4.76 -0.73
CA CYS A 19 0.84 5.39 -1.67
C CYS A 19 0.30 6.76 -2.12
N LEU A 20 -0.98 6.85 -2.50
CA LEU A 20 -1.58 8.10 -2.95
C LEU A 20 -1.55 9.20 -1.87
N LYS A 21 -1.75 8.86 -0.59
CA LYS A 21 -1.63 9.81 0.53
C LYS A 21 -0.24 10.43 0.61
N LYS A 22 0.82 9.65 0.37
CA LYS A 22 2.21 10.13 0.34
C LYS A 22 2.54 10.89 -0.94
N LEU A 23 2.16 10.34 -2.09
CA LEU A 23 2.44 10.92 -3.40
C LEU A 23 1.78 12.28 -3.59
N GLN A 24 0.63 12.56 -2.96
CA GLN A 24 -0.01 13.88 -3.00
C GLN A 24 0.91 15.02 -2.52
N LYS A 25 1.86 14.74 -1.63
CA LYS A 25 2.77 15.73 -1.05
C LYS A 25 4.11 15.84 -1.79
N CYS A 26 4.32 15.02 -2.83
CA CYS A 26 5.56 15.01 -3.59
C CYS A 26 5.53 16.06 -4.71
N ASN A 27 6.69 16.65 -5.01
CA ASN A 27 6.84 17.68 -6.04
C ASN A 27 7.50 17.18 -7.34
N SER A 28 8.01 15.94 -7.34
CA SER A 28 8.66 15.30 -8.49
C SER A 28 8.50 13.79 -8.44
N LYS A 29 8.58 13.11 -9.59
CA LYS A 29 8.59 11.64 -9.67
C LYS A 29 9.75 11.05 -8.89
N GLY A 30 10.93 11.65 -8.98
CA GLY A 30 12.11 11.19 -8.24
C GLY A 30 11.96 11.30 -6.72
N GLN A 31 11.23 12.31 -6.21
CA GLN A 31 10.85 12.35 -4.79
C GLN A 31 9.84 11.24 -4.48
N GLY A 32 8.84 11.04 -5.35
CA GLY A 32 7.86 9.97 -5.22
C GLY A 32 8.49 8.58 -5.11
N GLU A 33 9.44 8.24 -5.97
CA GLU A 33 10.16 6.95 -5.92
C GLU A 33 10.89 6.73 -4.60
N LYS A 34 11.55 7.77 -4.05
CA LYS A 34 12.21 7.71 -2.74
C LYS A 34 11.20 7.48 -1.61
N GLU A 35 10.08 8.20 -1.63
CA GLU A 35 9.01 8.04 -0.63
C GLU A 35 8.34 6.66 -0.75
N MET A 36 8.15 6.13 -1.96
CA MET A 36 7.59 4.78 -2.18
C MET A 36 8.55 3.69 -1.71
N TYR A 37 9.86 3.86 -1.91
CA TYR A 37 10.86 2.96 -1.34
C TYR A 37 10.78 2.92 0.18
N THR A 38 10.81 4.09 0.84
CA THR A 38 10.67 4.22 2.30
C THR A 38 9.36 3.64 2.80
N LEU A 39 8.24 3.91 2.12
CA LEU A 39 6.94 3.35 2.46
C LEU A 39 6.91 1.82 2.31
N GLY A 40 7.58 1.27 1.30
CA GLY A 40 7.64 -0.16 1.05
C GLY A 40 8.33 -0.94 2.17
N ILE A 41 9.41 -0.39 2.72
CA ILE A 41 10.17 -0.97 3.84
C ILE A 41 9.58 -0.65 5.23
N THR A 42 8.63 0.28 5.32
CA THR A 42 7.94 0.61 6.58
C THR A 42 7.23 -0.63 7.12
N ASN A 43 7.28 -0.81 8.44
CA ASN A 43 6.65 -1.95 9.11
C ASN A 43 5.13 -1.74 9.21
N PHE A 44 4.38 -2.34 8.28
CA PHE A 44 2.93 -2.41 8.35
C PHE A 44 2.50 -3.64 9.16
N PRO A 45 1.37 -3.55 9.89
CA PRO A 45 0.83 -4.71 10.59
C PRO A 45 0.42 -5.79 9.57
N ILE A 46 0.60 -7.06 9.96
CA ILE A 46 0.20 -8.23 9.19
C ILE A 46 -1.01 -8.94 9.82
N PRO A 47 -1.70 -9.85 9.12
CA PRO A 47 -2.78 -10.66 9.70
C PRO A 47 -2.41 -11.27 11.06
N GLY A 48 -3.26 -11.05 12.06
CA GLY A 48 -3.07 -11.45 13.46
C GLY A 48 -2.56 -10.33 14.36
N GLU A 49 -1.95 -9.27 13.82
CA GLU A 49 -1.44 -8.15 14.61
C GLU A 49 -2.51 -7.10 14.93
N PRO A 50 -2.42 -6.44 16.09
CA PRO A 50 -3.17 -5.21 16.34
C PRO A 50 -2.89 -4.17 15.26
N GLY A 51 -3.94 -3.58 14.69
CA GLY A 51 -3.82 -2.57 13.64
C GLY A 51 -4.00 -3.11 12.22
N PHE A 52 -3.95 -4.43 11.98
CA PHE A 52 -4.33 -4.96 10.67
C PHE A 52 -5.86 -4.88 10.48
N PRO A 53 -6.37 -4.12 9.50
CA PRO A 53 -7.80 -3.75 9.43
C PRO A 53 -8.74 -4.89 9.04
N LEU A 54 -8.20 -6.04 8.61
CA LEU A 54 -8.92 -7.14 7.98
C LEU A 54 -8.68 -8.50 8.67
N ASN A 55 -8.34 -8.50 9.97
CA ASN A 55 -8.08 -9.73 10.74
C ASN A 55 -9.23 -10.76 10.70
N ALA A 56 -10.48 -10.34 10.48
CA ALA A 56 -11.62 -11.25 10.39
C ALA A 56 -11.65 -12.09 9.09
N ILE A 57 -10.92 -11.70 8.04
CA ILE A 57 -10.96 -12.34 6.72
C ILE A 57 -9.60 -12.87 6.24
N TYR A 58 -8.51 -12.53 6.93
CA TYR A 58 -7.16 -13.05 6.68
C TYR A 58 -6.75 -13.99 7.81
N ALA A 59 -6.13 -15.11 7.45
CA ALA A 59 -5.51 -16.00 8.42
C ALA A 59 -4.19 -15.39 8.91
N LYS A 60 -3.97 -15.45 10.23
CA LYS A 60 -2.65 -15.16 10.82
C LYS A 60 -1.64 -16.27 10.42
N PRO A 61 -0.34 -15.97 10.31
CA PRO A 61 0.68 -16.99 10.10
C PRO A 61 0.65 -18.03 11.23
N ALA A 62 0.83 -19.31 10.92
CA ALA A 62 0.71 -20.39 11.90
C ALA A 62 1.97 -20.54 12.78
N ASN A 63 3.12 -20.10 12.27
CA ASN A 63 4.43 -20.23 12.91
C ASN A 63 5.35 -19.08 12.47
N LYS A 64 6.53 -18.98 13.13
CA LYS A 64 7.51 -17.92 12.88
C LYS A 64 8.03 -17.91 11.43
N GLN A 65 8.18 -19.07 10.81
CA GLN A 65 8.67 -19.18 9.43
C GLN A 65 7.64 -18.59 8.44
N GLU A 66 6.37 -18.95 8.58
CA GLU A 66 5.29 -18.35 7.78
C GLU A 66 5.15 -16.85 8.01
N GLU A 67 5.39 -16.38 9.24
CA GLU A 67 5.40 -14.96 9.55
C GLU A 67 6.49 -14.21 8.76
N GLU A 68 7.72 -14.72 8.79
CA GLU A 68 8.85 -14.14 8.06
C GLU A 68 8.60 -14.13 6.55
N VAL A 69 8.10 -15.24 6.00
CA VAL A 69 7.72 -15.35 4.57
C VAL A 69 6.62 -14.36 4.22
N MET A 70 5.58 -14.24 5.04
CA MET A 70 4.47 -13.31 4.81
C MET A 70 4.96 -11.86 4.83
N ARG A 71 5.80 -11.48 5.79
CA ARG A 71 6.37 -10.11 5.85
C ARG A 71 7.19 -9.80 4.61
N ALA A 72 8.06 -10.73 4.18
CA ALA A 72 8.87 -10.57 2.98
C ALA A 72 8.00 -10.45 1.73
N TYR A 73 6.98 -11.30 1.59
CA TYR A 73 6.05 -11.27 0.47
C TYR A 73 5.28 -9.94 0.40
N LEU A 74 4.71 -9.49 1.52
CA LEU A 74 3.99 -8.21 1.56
C LEU A 74 4.93 -7.03 1.30
N GLN A 75 6.18 -7.07 1.78
CA GLN A 75 7.19 -6.05 1.47
C GLN A 75 7.50 -5.99 -0.03
N GLN A 76 7.66 -7.15 -0.68
CA GLN A 76 7.88 -7.22 -2.12
C GLN A 76 6.70 -6.62 -2.90
N LEU A 77 5.46 -6.99 -2.53
CA LEU A 77 4.25 -6.40 -3.12
C LEU A 77 4.24 -4.88 -2.97
N ARG A 78 4.59 -4.37 -1.78
CA ARG A 78 4.64 -2.93 -1.52
C ARG A 78 5.67 -2.21 -2.39
N GLN A 79 6.90 -2.72 -2.45
CA GLN A 79 7.95 -2.10 -3.26
C GLN A 79 7.58 -2.06 -4.75
N GLU A 80 7.14 -3.19 -5.31
CA GLU A 80 6.78 -3.27 -6.73
C GLU A 80 5.56 -2.38 -7.06
N THR A 81 4.55 -2.39 -6.18
CA THR A 81 3.35 -1.55 -6.35
C THR A 81 3.70 -0.08 -6.29
N GLY A 82 4.48 0.35 -5.29
CA GLY A 82 4.87 1.74 -5.11
C GLY A 82 5.67 2.28 -6.31
N LEU A 83 6.67 1.50 -6.77
CA LEU A 83 7.48 1.87 -7.94
C LEU A 83 6.62 2.03 -9.21
N ARG A 84 5.80 1.02 -9.54
CA ARG A 84 4.93 1.07 -10.72
C ARG A 84 3.90 2.20 -10.64
N LEU A 85 3.45 2.54 -9.43
CA LEU A 85 2.47 3.60 -9.25
C LEU A 85 3.06 4.98 -9.55
N CYS A 86 4.35 5.23 -9.27
CA CYS A 86 5.02 6.47 -9.66
C CYS A 86 4.92 6.73 -11.17
N ASP A 87 5.10 5.70 -12.01
CA ASP A 87 4.94 5.82 -13.48
C ASP A 87 3.53 6.18 -13.93
N LYS A 88 2.52 5.94 -13.09
CA LYS A 88 1.12 6.23 -13.40
C LYS A 88 0.64 7.55 -12.83
N VAL A 89 1.12 7.91 -11.64
CA VAL A 89 0.65 9.08 -10.89
C VAL A 89 1.30 10.36 -11.38
N PHE A 90 2.58 10.36 -11.73
CA PHE A 90 3.27 11.58 -12.15
C PHE A 90 3.06 11.85 -13.64
N ASP A 91 2.73 13.09 -13.95
CA ASP A 91 2.58 13.55 -15.32
C ASP A 91 3.96 13.76 -15.98
N PRO A 92 4.26 13.17 -17.15
CA PRO A 92 5.59 13.25 -17.76
C PRO A 92 6.05 14.65 -18.18
N GLN A 93 5.13 15.60 -18.34
CA GLN A 93 5.46 16.97 -18.77
C GLN A 93 5.72 17.88 -17.58
N SER A 94 4.92 17.76 -16.52
CA SER A 94 4.96 18.64 -15.36
C SER A 94 5.71 18.07 -14.16
N ASP A 95 5.99 16.76 -14.18
CA ASP A 95 6.59 16.00 -13.07
C ASP A 95 5.80 16.08 -11.75
N LYS A 96 4.53 16.49 -11.82
CA LYS A 96 3.64 16.66 -10.66
C LYS A 96 2.65 15.50 -10.55
N PRO A 97 2.16 15.19 -9.34
CA PRO A 97 1.09 14.21 -9.16
C PRO A 97 -0.19 14.62 -9.90
N SER A 98 -0.70 13.71 -10.73
CA SER A 98 -1.90 13.93 -11.54
C SER A 98 -3.16 13.99 -10.68
N LYS A 99 -3.98 15.05 -10.89
CA LYS A 99 -5.27 15.22 -10.20
C LYS A 99 -6.22 14.04 -10.38
N TRP A 100 -6.08 13.29 -11.47
CA TRP A 100 -6.90 12.10 -11.79
C TRP A 100 -6.61 10.90 -10.90
N TRP A 101 -5.44 10.89 -10.24
CA TRP A 101 -5.10 9.93 -9.19
C TRP A 101 -5.33 10.52 -7.80
N ILE A 102 -4.94 11.78 -7.59
CA ILE A 102 -5.04 12.43 -6.27
C ILE A 102 -6.49 12.61 -5.80
N CYS A 103 -7.47 12.67 -6.70
CA CYS A 103 -8.89 12.72 -6.33
C CYS A 103 -9.36 11.48 -5.53
N PHE A 104 -8.60 10.39 -5.52
CA PHE A 104 -8.91 9.18 -4.76
C PHE A 104 -8.34 9.17 -3.33
N VAL A 105 -7.47 10.10 -2.94
CA VAL A 105 -6.74 10.07 -1.64
C VAL A 105 -7.67 9.96 -0.42
N LYS A 106 -8.85 10.59 -0.46
CA LYS A 106 -9.83 10.57 0.64
C LYS A 106 -10.78 9.38 0.61
N ARG A 107 -10.78 8.57 -0.45
CA ARG A 107 -11.67 7.41 -0.60
C ARG A 107 -11.01 6.19 0.05
N GLN A 108 -11.76 5.52 0.92
CA GLN A 108 -11.28 4.31 1.60
C GLN A 108 -11.95 3.08 1.00
N PHE A 109 -11.14 2.16 0.49
CA PHE A 109 -11.63 0.86 0.05
C PHE A 109 -12.13 0.07 1.27
N MET A 110 -13.37 -0.43 1.21
CA MET A 110 -14.05 -1.15 2.30
C MET A 110 -14.15 -0.36 3.63
N ASN A 111 -14.00 0.98 3.60
CA ASN A 111 -13.87 1.82 4.80
C ASN A 111 -12.72 1.34 5.74
N LYS A 112 -11.64 0.82 5.14
CA LYS A 112 -10.43 0.35 5.83
C LYS A 112 -9.20 1.13 5.37
N SER A 113 -8.15 1.10 6.19
CA SER A 113 -6.87 1.78 5.97
C SER A 113 -5.76 0.90 6.57
N LEU A 114 -4.60 0.82 5.89
CA LEU A 114 -3.44 0.08 6.41
C LEU A 114 -2.65 0.94 7.40
N SER A 115 -2.72 2.26 7.26
CA SER A 115 -2.32 3.21 8.30
C SER A 115 -3.48 3.44 9.28
N GLY A 116 -3.15 3.63 10.56
CA GLY A 116 -4.12 4.01 11.57
C GLY A 116 -4.76 5.38 11.29
N PRO A 117 -5.86 5.74 11.98
CA PRO A 117 -6.48 7.05 11.83
C PRO A 117 -5.48 8.18 12.10
N GLY A 118 -5.25 9.08 11.12
CA GLY A 118 -4.43 10.28 11.30
C GLY A 118 -2.96 10.20 10.85
N GLN A 119 -2.53 9.12 10.20
CA GLN A 119 -1.21 9.01 9.56
C GLN A 119 -1.22 9.29 8.04
#